data_AF-A0A7N0TV87-F1
#
_entry.id   AF-A0A7N0TV87-F1
#
_cell.length_a   1.000
_cell.length_b   1.000
_cell.length_c   1.000
_cell.angle_alpha   90.00
_cell.angle_beta   90.00
_cell.angle_gamma   90.00
#
_symmetry.space_group_name_H-M   'P 1'
#
loop_
_entity.id
_entity.type
_entity.pdbx_description
1 polymer ?
#
loop_
_entity_poly.entity_id
_entity_poly.type
_entity_poly.pdbx_seq_one_letter_code
_entity_poly.pdbx_strand_id
1 'polypeptide(L)'
;MYHHLVHSSSPPSPNAHLLLHPPIQSSRAGAVADAVSIEATNLSYSIRTNQQGKLLPILNDCSIRIPSGQLWMLLGPNGCGKSTLLKIFAGLLRPTAGRVSVRMPKSFVFQNPDHQVVMPTVEGDVAFGLGKFNLSEDEVRSRVIQSLTAVGMSSYIHRPVQTLSGGQKQRVAIAGALAEACKVLLLDELTTFLDEVDQAGVIKAVKSSLKSSEDVTALWVTHRLEELEYADGAIYMEDGNVMMVGDAVTIRDFILARQASYIKLINS
;
A
#
# COMPACT_ATOMS: atom_id res chain seq x y z
N MET A 1 -51.55 46.84 44.78
CA MET A 1 -51.23 48.00 43.91
C MET A 1 -50.06 47.57 43.05
N TYR A 2 -50.12 47.30 41.74
CA TYR A 2 -50.98 47.79 40.65
C TYR A 2 -51.43 46.63 39.75
N HIS A 3 -52.57 46.86 39.10
CA HIS A 3 -53.32 46.02 38.16
C HIS A 3 -52.80 46.18 36.72
N HIS A 4 -52.97 45.14 35.90
CA HIS A 4 -53.56 45.10 34.53
C HIS A 4 -52.86 44.07 33.60
N LEU A 5 -53.53 42.96 33.24
CA LEU A 5 -54.38 42.70 32.04
C LEU A 5 -53.53 42.24 30.82
N VAL A 6 -53.93 41.32 29.93
CA VAL A 6 -55.00 40.31 29.85
C VAL A 6 -54.82 39.52 28.52
N HIS A 7 -55.29 38.26 28.50
CA HIS A 7 -55.73 37.42 27.34
C HIS A 7 -54.78 37.12 26.16
N SER A 8 -54.87 36.01 25.42
CA SER A 8 -55.63 34.73 25.45
C SER A 8 -55.23 33.96 24.18
N SER A 9 -55.13 32.63 24.20
CA SER A 9 -55.60 31.77 23.09
C SER A 9 -55.35 30.27 23.35
N SER A 10 -56.44 29.56 23.66
CA SER A 10 -56.89 28.21 23.22
C SER A 10 -55.97 26.97 23.23
N PRO A 11 -56.50 25.78 23.62
CA PRO A 11 -55.75 24.52 23.74
C PRO A 11 -55.88 23.63 22.49
N PRO A 12 -54.98 22.64 22.29
CA PRO A 12 -55.29 21.51 21.42
C PRO A 12 -55.55 20.22 22.22
N SER A 13 -56.54 19.48 21.71
CA SER A 13 -57.05 18.18 22.09
C SER A 13 -56.06 17.02 21.83
N PRO A 14 -56.32 15.82 22.42
CA PRO A 14 -55.38 14.71 22.47
C PRO A 14 -55.55 13.75 21.28
N ASN A 15 -54.44 13.16 20.81
CA ASN A 15 -54.32 11.78 20.30
C ASN A 15 -53.05 11.67 19.45
N ALA A 16 -52.03 10.98 19.97
CA ALA A 16 -50.98 10.41 19.15
C ALA A 16 -50.72 8.98 19.64
N HIS A 17 -51.09 8.04 18.77
CA HIS A 17 -50.88 6.62 18.90
C HIS A 17 -49.42 6.29 19.23
N LEU A 18 -49.22 5.41 20.20
CA LEU A 18 -48.01 4.64 20.41
C LEU A 18 -47.69 3.86 19.13
N LEU A 19 -46.59 4.21 18.46
CA LEU A 19 -45.84 3.27 17.62
C LEU A 19 -44.46 3.13 18.26
N LEU A 20 -44.22 1.93 18.80
CA LEU A 20 -42.95 1.50 19.36
C LEU A 20 -41.89 1.52 18.26
N HIS A 21 -40.96 2.47 18.30
CA HIS A 21 -39.72 2.36 17.55
C HIS A 21 -38.76 1.45 18.33
N PRO A 22 -38.16 0.43 17.70
CA PRO A 22 -37.08 -0.33 18.33
C PRO A 22 -35.87 0.58 18.57
N PRO A 23 -35.02 0.29 19.56
CA PRO A 23 -33.92 1.16 19.95
C PRO A 23 -32.95 1.32 18.77
N ILE A 24 -32.63 2.57 18.43
CA ILE A 24 -31.59 2.92 17.48
C ILE A 24 -30.27 2.40 18.04
N GLN A 25 -29.85 1.22 17.58
CA GLN A 25 -28.46 0.83 17.66
C GLN A 25 -27.68 1.86 16.86
N SER A 26 -26.91 2.69 17.55
CA SER A 26 -25.94 3.59 16.94
C SER A 26 -24.84 2.75 16.29
N SER A 27 -25.08 2.28 15.07
CA SER A 27 -24.05 1.76 14.20
C SER A 27 -23.11 2.91 13.84
N ARG A 28 -21.96 2.99 14.52
CA ARG A 28 -20.81 3.78 14.08
C ARG A 28 -20.15 3.12 12.85
N ALA A 29 -20.93 2.95 11.79
CA ALA A 29 -20.52 2.36 10.51
C ALA A 29 -20.63 3.40 9.37
N GLY A 30 -20.32 4.67 9.65
CA GLY A 30 -20.66 5.79 8.75
C GLY A 30 -19.61 6.89 8.61
N ALA A 31 -18.30 6.63 8.80
CA ALA A 31 -17.27 7.66 8.63
C ALA A 31 -15.90 7.19 8.08
N VAL A 32 -15.80 5.97 7.53
CA VAL A 32 -14.54 5.44 6.95
C VAL A 32 -14.68 5.16 5.45
N ALA A 33 -15.45 5.99 4.74
CA ALA A 33 -15.52 5.96 3.28
C ALA A 33 -14.54 7.03 2.69
N ASP A 34 -13.71 6.62 1.73
CA ASP A 34 -12.99 7.46 0.74
C ASP A 34 -11.64 8.14 1.05
N ALA A 35 -10.87 7.73 2.08
CA ALA A 35 -9.49 8.22 2.19
C ALA A 35 -8.58 7.55 1.14
N VAL A 36 -7.99 8.32 0.22
CA VAL A 36 -7.04 7.83 -0.81
C VAL A 36 -5.60 7.95 -0.33
N SER A 37 -4.81 6.90 -0.49
CA SER A 37 -3.38 6.90 -0.13
C SER A 37 -2.44 7.10 -1.32
N ILE A 38 -2.83 6.63 -2.51
CA ILE A 38 -2.04 6.83 -3.74
C ILE A 38 -3.01 7.23 -4.85
N GLU A 39 -2.71 8.31 -5.54
CA GLU A 39 -3.46 8.81 -6.68
C GLU A 39 -2.50 9.28 -7.79
N ALA A 40 -2.79 8.86 -9.01
CA ALA A 40 -2.12 9.34 -10.22
C ALA A 40 -3.18 9.73 -11.25
N THR A 41 -2.98 10.85 -11.92
CA THR A 41 -3.90 11.34 -12.96
C THR A 41 -3.10 11.72 -14.19
N ASN A 42 -3.43 11.08 -15.31
CA ASN A 42 -2.81 11.25 -16.62
C ASN A 42 -1.27 11.16 -16.60
N LEU A 43 -0.74 10.23 -15.80
CA LEU A 43 0.69 10.17 -15.50
C LEU A 43 1.47 9.56 -16.66
N SER A 44 2.40 10.33 -17.21
CA SER A 44 3.31 9.89 -18.27
C SER A 44 4.77 10.02 -17.84
N TYR A 45 5.62 9.16 -18.38
CA TYR A 45 7.06 9.21 -18.16
C TYR A 45 7.81 8.74 -19.41
N SER A 46 8.84 9.49 -19.79
CA SER A 46 9.69 9.16 -20.94
C SER A 46 11.16 9.40 -20.58
N ILE A 47 12.02 8.51 -21.07
CA ILE A 47 13.47 8.67 -20.93
C ILE A 47 14.07 9.18 -22.24
N ARG A 48 15.14 9.98 -22.14
CA ARG A 48 15.93 10.36 -23.32
C ARG A 48 16.92 9.26 -23.63
N THR A 49 16.95 8.80 -24.87
CA THR A 49 17.95 7.83 -25.32
C THR A 49 19.19 8.55 -25.85
N ASN A 50 20.35 7.88 -25.72
CA ASN A 50 21.63 8.40 -26.22
C ASN A 50 21.68 8.47 -27.76
N GLN A 51 20.84 7.70 -28.43
CA GLN A 51 20.71 7.73 -29.89
C GLN A 51 19.73 8.85 -30.28
N GLN A 52 20.28 10.01 -30.64
CA GLN A 52 19.58 11.17 -31.23
C GLN A 52 18.63 11.95 -30.31
N GLY A 53 18.69 11.75 -28.99
CA GLY A 53 17.85 12.50 -28.04
C GLY A 53 16.35 12.18 -28.15
N LYS A 54 16.00 11.07 -28.82
CA LYS A 54 14.62 10.61 -28.96
C LYS A 54 14.06 10.28 -27.57
N LEU A 55 12.84 10.76 -27.30
CA LEU A 55 12.10 10.39 -26.11
C LEU A 55 11.52 8.99 -26.31
N LEU A 56 11.90 8.06 -25.43
CA LEU A 56 11.30 6.74 -25.35
C LEU A 56 10.22 6.76 -24.25
N PRO A 57 8.93 6.65 -24.60
CA PRO A 57 7.86 6.56 -23.61
C PRO A 57 7.95 5.24 -22.85
N ILE A 58 7.82 5.33 -21.52
CA ILE A 58 7.80 4.18 -20.60
C ILE A 58 6.43 4.06 -19.92
N LEU A 59 5.80 5.19 -19.62
CA LEU A 59 4.44 5.26 -19.08
C LEU A 59 3.61 6.23 -19.92
N ASN A 60 2.39 5.83 -20.23
CA ASN A 60 1.47 6.49 -21.15
C ASN A 60 0.13 6.69 -20.43
N ASP A 61 -0.13 7.94 -20.02
CA ASP A 61 -1.45 8.38 -19.51
C ASP A 61 -2.03 7.51 -18.37
N CYS A 62 -1.19 7.03 -17.46
CA CYS A 62 -1.60 6.16 -16.36
C CYS A 62 -2.43 6.93 -15.33
N SER A 63 -3.67 6.50 -15.10
CA SER A 63 -4.53 7.00 -14.02
C SER A 63 -4.87 5.88 -13.05
N ILE A 64 -4.57 6.06 -11.77
CA ILE A 64 -4.81 5.06 -10.72
C ILE A 64 -5.27 5.71 -9.42
N ARG A 65 -6.04 4.98 -8.62
CA ARG A 65 -6.50 5.40 -7.29
C ARG A 65 -6.48 4.19 -6.35
N ILE A 66 -5.74 4.28 -5.26
CA ILE A 66 -5.62 3.22 -4.25
C ILE A 66 -6.17 3.73 -2.91
N PRO A 67 -7.21 3.09 -2.36
CA PRO A 67 -7.75 3.41 -1.04
C PRO A 67 -6.71 3.22 0.08
N SER A 68 -6.90 3.96 1.16
CA SER A 68 -6.08 3.81 2.38
C SER A 68 -6.35 2.49 3.07
N GLY A 69 -5.33 1.94 3.75
CA GLY A 69 -5.50 0.78 4.63
C GLY A 69 -5.52 -0.58 3.91
N GLN A 70 -5.28 -0.60 2.60
CA GLN A 70 -5.41 -1.78 1.76
C GLN A 70 -4.06 -2.26 1.20
N LEU A 71 -3.97 -3.56 0.91
CA LEU A 71 -2.93 -4.17 0.10
C LEU A 71 -3.39 -4.20 -1.36
N TRP A 72 -2.74 -3.39 -2.20
CA TRP A 72 -2.93 -3.42 -3.64
C TRP A 72 -1.73 -4.01 -4.36
N MET A 73 -1.98 -4.69 -5.46
CA MET A 73 -0.93 -5.22 -6.31
C MET A 73 -0.86 -4.54 -7.67
N LEU A 74 0.36 -4.39 -8.18
CA LEU A 74 0.64 -3.88 -9.53
C LEU A 74 1.26 -5.00 -10.36
N LEU A 75 0.52 -5.48 -11.36
CA LEU A 75 0.88 -6.60 -12.20
C LEU A 75 1.01 -6.21 -13.67
N GLY A 76 1.63 -7.09 -14.45
CA GLY A 76 1.90 -6.86 -15.86
C GLY A 76 3.16 -7.59 -16.33
N PRO A 77 3.37 -7.72 -17.65
CA PRO A 77 4.59 -8.31 -18.20
C PRO A 77 5.87 -7.61 -17.76
N ASN A 78 7.01 -8.29 -17.91
CA ASN A 78 8.31 -7.66 -17.68
C ASN A 78 8.54 -6.53 -18.68
N GLY A 79 9.09 -5.41 -18.21
CA GLY A 79 9.34 -4.23 -19.04
C GLY A 79 8.15 -3.31 -19.27
N CYS A 80 6.93 -3.63 -18.81
CA CYS A 80 5.75 -2.78 -19.05
C CYS A 80 5.69 -1.48 -18.22
N GLY A 81 6.68 -1.20 -17.37
CA GLY A 81 6.79 0.05 -16.62
C GLY A 81 6.40 -0.01 -15.13
N LYS A 82 6.08 -1.18 -14.56
CA LYS A 82 5.66 -1.32 -13.14
C LYS A 82 6.64 -0.69 -12.14
N SER A 83 7.92 -1.09 -12.16
CA SER A 83 8.93 -0.54 -11.26
C SER A 83 9.21 0.94 -11.54
N THR A 84 9.02 1.42 -12.78
CA THR A 84 9.09 2.86 -13.10
C THR A 84 7.96 3.62 -12.43
N LEU A 85 6.73 3.12 -12.51
CA LEU A 85 5.57 3.72 -11.85
C LEU A 85 5.75 3.72 -10.33
N LEU A 86 6.20 2.60 -9.75
CA LEU A 86 6.49 2.49 -8.32
C LEU A 86 7.57 3.48 -7.87
N LYS A 87 8.65 3.68 -8.65
CA LYS A 87 9.69 4.68 -8.38
C LYS A 87 9.17 6.11 -8.47
N ILE A 88 8.20 6.40 -9.33
CA ILE A 88 7.52 7.71 -9.35
C ILE A 88 6.70 7.92 -8.08
N PHE A 89 5.95 6.91 -7.63
CA PHE A 89 5.25 6.97 -6.34
C PHE A 89 6.20 7.14 -5.16
N ALA A 90 7.39 6.55 -5.22
CA ALA A 90 8.44 6.74 -4.23
C ALA A 90 9.06 8.15 -4.25
N GLY A 91 8.83 8.94 -5.31
CA GLY A 91 9.48 10.22 -5.52
C GLY A 91 10.94 10.11 -6.02
N LEU A 92 11.37 8.91 -6.44
CA LEU A 92 12.70 8.66 -7.00
C LEU A 92 12.80 9.09 -8.47
N LEU A 93 11.66 9.14 -9.15
CA LEU A 93 11.53 9.65 -10.52
C LEU A 93 10.46 10.74 -10.57
N ARG A 94 10.66 11.74 -11.41
CA ARG A 94 9.66 12.78 -11.68
C ARG A 94 8.91 12.44 -12.98
N PRO A 95 7.57 12.45 -12.99
CA PRO A 95 6.81 12.22 -14.21
C PRO A 95 7.09 13.33 -15.24
N THR A 96 6.98 13.01 -16.53
CA THR A 96 7.10 14.01 -17.61
C THR A 96 5.79 14.77 -17.83
N ALA A 97 4.65 14.16 -17.50
CA ALA A 97 3.33 14.78 -17.49
C ALA A 97 2.41 14.13 -16.46
N GLY A 98 1.28 14.79 -16.16
CA GLY A 98 0.30 14.32 -15.19
C GLY A 98 0.62 14.73 -13.75
N ARG A 99 -0.16 14.19 -12.81
CA ARG A 99 -0.05 14.47 -11.38
C ARG A 99 0.06 13.19 -10.59
N VAL A 100 0.78 13.27 -9.47
CA VAL A 100 0.95 12.19 -8.51
C VAL A 100 0.78 12.72 -7.11
N SER A 101 -0.03 12.03 -6.30
CA SER A 101 -0.21 12.28 -4.88
C SER A 101 -0.03 10.98 -4.13
N VAL A 102 0.85 10.96 -3.14
CA VAL A 102 1.10 9.80 -2.28
C VAL A 102 1.10 10.27 -0.84
N ARG A 103 0.29 9.63 0.01
CA ARG A 103 0.21 9.95 1.44
C ARG A 103 1.58 9.76 2.09
N MET A 104 1.98 10.75 2.88
CA MET A 104 3.26 10.77 3.59
C MET A 104 3.07 10.39 5.07
N PRO A 105 4.10 9.86 5.74
CA PRO A 105 5.39 9.43 5.18
C PRO A 105 5.23 8.17 4.31
N LYS A 106 6.11 7.98 3.33
CA LYS A 106 6.13 6.79 2.47
C LYS A 106 7.51 6.15 2.49
N SER A 107 7.55 4.83 2.41
CA SER A 107 8.78 4.06 2.40
C SER A 107 8.80 3.10 1.22
N PHE A 108 9.99 2.86 0.68
CA PHE A 108 10.21 1.99 -0.47
C PHE A 108 11.09 0.81 -0.05
N VAL A 109 10.65 -0.40 -0.35
CA VAL A 109 11.40 -1.63 -0.10
C VAL A 109 11.75 -2.23 -1.45
N PHE A 110 13.06 -2.38 -1.72
CA PHE A 110 13.55 -2.88 -2.99
C PHE A 110 13.44 -4.42 -3.05
N GLN A 111 13.55 -4.94 -4.27
CA GLN A 111 13.50 -6.36 -4.59
C GLN A 111 14.60 -7.18 -3.93
N ASN A 112 15.85 -6.69 -3.93
CA ASN A 112 16.98 -7.44 -3.40
C ASN A 112 17.27 -7.01 -1.96
N PRO A 113 17.06 -7.87 -0.95
CA PRO A 113 17.33 -7.52 0.44
C PRO A 113 18.83 -7.41 0.74
N ASP A 114 19.70 -8.13 0.02
CA ASP A 114 21.15 -8.09 0.25
C ASP A 114 21.76 -6.73 -0.08
N HIS A 115 21.12 -5.96 -0.94
CA HIS A 115 21.56 -4.61 -1.30
C HIS A 115 20.96 -3.52 -0.39
N GLN A 116 20.10 -3.88 0.57
CA GLN A 116 19.40 -2.94 1.44
C GLN A 116 19.89 -2.95 2.88
N VAL A 117 20.45 -4.07 3.33
CA VAL A 117 21.03 -4.18 4.66
C VAL A 117 22.32 -3.36 4.73
N VAL A 118 22.39 -2.48 5.72
CA VAL A 118 23.53 -1.58 5.95
C VAL A 118 24.26 -1.94 7.24
N MET A 119 23.53 -2.36 8.27
CA MET A 119 24.09 -2.54 9.61
C MET A 119 24.42 -4.00 9.95
N PRO A 120 25.37 -4.25 10.87
CA PRO A 120 25.77 -5.62 11.22
C PRO A 120 24.67 -6.43 11.91
N THR A 121 23.81 -5.79 12.72
CA THR A 121 22.76 -6.45 13.51
C THR A 121 21.37 -6.03 13.04
N VAL A 122 20.38 -6.91 13.24
CA VAL A 122 18.97 -6.64 12.88
C VAL A 122 18.43 -5.38 13.55
N GLU A 123 18.67 -5.22 14.85
CA GLU A 123 18.32 -4.01 15.60
C GLU A 123 18.93 -2.76 14.97
N GLY A 124 20.25 -2.80 14.69
CA GLY A 124 20.95 -1.67 14.09
C GLY A 124 20.39 -1.31 12.72
N ASP A 125 20.04 -2.30 11.91
CA ASP A 125 19.53 -2.11 10.55
C ASP A 125 18.14 -1.48 10.55
N VAL A 126 17.24 -1.96 11.41
CA VAL A 126 15.91 -1.37 11.60
C VAL A 126 16.01 0.04 12.20
N ALA A 127 16.95 0.27 13.13
CA ALA A 127 17.17 1.57 13.74
C ALA A 127 17.83 2.58 12.79
N PHE A 128 18.52 2.14 11.73
CA PHE A 128 19.31 3.00 10.86
C PHE A 128 18.48 4.14 10.25
N GLY A 129 17.30 3.82 9.70
CA GLY A 129 16.39 4.81 9.11
C GLY A 129 15.85 5.83 10.12
N LEU A 130 15.92 5.53 11.42
CA LEU A 130 15.44 6.41 12.49
C LEU A 130 16.40 7.56 12.80
N GLY A 131 17.67 7.46 12.42
CA GLY A 131 18.69 8.47 12.75
C GLY A 131 18.43 9.86 12.16
N LYS A 132 17.51 9.98 11.18
CA LYS A 132 17.07 11.26 10.61
C LYS A 132 16.02 11.99 11.45
N PHE A 133 15.49 11.35 12.49
CA PHE A 133 14.48 11.93 13.38
C PHE A 133 15.11 12.31 14.72
N ASN A 134 14.56 13.34 15.37
CA ASN A 134 14.95 13.73 16.72
C ASN A 134 14.20 12.87 17.76
N LEU A 135 14.64 11.62 17.92
CA LEU A 135 14.05 10.63 18.83
C LEU A 135 15.00 10.33 19.99
N SER A 136 14.45 10.07 21.16
CA SER A 136 15.18 9.50 22.30
C SER A 136 15.53 8.03 22.05
N GLU A 137 16.50 7.51 22.80
CA GLU A 137 16.89 6.09 22.71
C GLU A 137 15.73 5.14 23.01
N ASP A 138 14.87 5.48 23.97
CA ASP A 138 13.70 4.68 24.31
C ASP A 138 12.65 4.68 23.20
N GLU A 139 12.45 5.81 22.50
CA GLU A 139 11.57 5.87 21.33
C GLU A 139 12.12 5.04 20.16
N VAL A 140 13.43 5.11 19.91
CA VAL A 140 14.10 4.28 18.89
C VAL A 140 13.90 2.80 19.22
N ARG A 141 14.23 2.39 20.46
CA ARG A 141 14.08 1.01 20.93
C ARG A 141 12.64 0.53 20.80
N SER A 142 11.67 1.35 21.23
CA SER A 142 10.25 1.02 21.14
C SER A 142 9.81 0.80 19.69
N ARG A 143 10.21 1.68 18.76
CA ARG A 143 9.87 1.54 17.34
C ARG A 143 10.49 0.30 16.72
N VAL A 144 11.75 0.00 17.02
CA VAL A 144 12.42 -1.20 16.54
C VAL A 144 11.69 -2.47 16.99
N ILE A 145 11.36 -2.56 18.29
CA ILE A 145 10.67 -3.72 18.86
C ILE A 145 9.28 -3.89 18.22
N GLN A 146 8.51 -2.79 18.10
CA GLN A 146 7.18 -2.81 17.50
C GLN A 146 7.23 -3.27 16.03
N SER A 147 8.14 -2.71 15.24
CA SER A 147 8.29 -3.07 13.82
C SER A 147 8.76 -4.50 13.62
N LEU A 148 9.73 -4.98 14.39
CA LEU A 148 10.18 -6.38 14.34
C LEU A 148 9.05 -7.34 14.74
N THR A 149 8.22 -6.95 15.72
CA THR A 149 7.07 -7.75 16.12
C THR A 149 6.03 -7.82 15.00
N ALA A 150 5.74 -6.71 14.33
CA ALA A 150 4.78 -6.66 13.22
C ALA A 150 5.16 -7.59 12.06
N VAL A 151 6.46 -7.82 11.83
CA VAL A 151 6.96 -8.71 10.78
C VAL A 151 7.35 -10.12 11.27
N GLY A 152 7.14 -10.42 12.56
CA GLY A 152 7.47 -11.72 13.14
C GLY A 152 8.97 -12.02 13.27
N MET A 153 9.78 -10.99 13.55
CA MET A 153 11.24 -11.05 13.67
C MET A 153 11.78 -10.70 15.07
N SER A 154 10.92 -10.61 16.11
CA SER A 154 11.34 -10.21 17.46
C SER A 154 12.46 -11.06 18.05
N SER A 155 12.46 -12.38 17.81
CA SER A 155 13.50 -13.30 18.29
C SER A 155 14.85 -13.16 17.58
N TYR A 156 14.92 -12.33 16.53
CA TYR A 156 16.12 -12.11 15.73
C TYR A 156 16.79 -10.76 15.99
N ILE A 157 16.27 -9.95 16.92
CA ILE A 157 16.69 -8.56 17.14
C ILE A 157 18.23 -8.38 17.28
N HIS A 158 18.91 -9.30 17.97
CA HIS A 158 20.37 -9.23 18.16
C HIS A 158 21.17 -10.12 17.19
N ARG A 159 20.52 -10.76 16.21
CA ARG A 159 21.20 -11.61 15.23
C ARG A 159 22.04 -10.76 14.27
N PRO A 160 23.20 -11.26 13.82
CA PRO A 160 23.91 -10.66 12.70
C PRO A 160 23.09 -10.81 11.42
N VAL A 161 22.89 -9.73 10.65
CA VAL A 161 21.98 -9.74 9.49
C VAL A 161 22.46 -10.70 8.40
N GLN A 162 23.77 -10.89 8.26
CA GLN A 162 24.36 -11.84 7.31
C GLN A 162 23.94 -13.29 7.54
N THR A 163 23.47 -13.64 8.75
CA THR A 163 23.02 -15.00 9.09
C THR A 163 21.55 -15.26 8.73
N LEU A 164 20.82 -14.25 8.26
CA LEU A 164 19.41 -14.36 7.91
C LEU A 164 19.20 -14.99 6.53
N SER A 165 18.10 -15.72 6.36
CA SER A 165 17.62 -16.12 5.02
C SER A 165 17.19 -14.90 4.20
N GLY A 166 17.01 -15.07 2.88
CA GLY A 166 16.52 -14.01 2.01
C GLY A 166 15.17 -13.44 2.48
N GLY A 167 14.21 -14.30 2.83
CA GLY A 167 12.90 -13.85 3.30
C GLY A 167 12.95 -13.21 4.69
N GLN A 168 13.88 -13.63 5.55
CA GLN A 168 14.13 -12.97 6.83
C GLN A 168 14.71 -11.56 6.62
N LYS A 169 15.69 -11.38 5.73
CA LYS A 169 16.22 -10.04 5.40
C LYS A 169 15.14 -9.15 4.79
N GLN A 170 14.27 -9.69 3.93
CA GLN A 170 13.15 -8.94 3.37
C GLN A 170 12.18 -8.44 4.46
N ARG A 171 11.88 -9.29 5.45
CA ARG A 171 11.06 -8.89 6.61
C ARG A 171 11.75 -7.83 7.47
N VAL A 172 13.07 -7.89 7.64
CA VAL A 172 13.85 -6.84 8.32
C VAL A 172 13.76 -5.51 7.54
N ALA A 173 13.87 -5.53 6.21
CA ALA A 173 13.70 -4.33 5.39
C ALA A 173 12.30 -3.71 5.55
N ILE A 174 11.24 -4.54 5.59
CA ILE A 174 9.88 -4.08 5.89
C ILE A 174 9.80 -3.49 7.32
N ALA A 175 10.44 -4.11 8.31
CA ALA A 175 10.48 -3.57 9.67
C ALA A 175 11.17 -2.20 9.74
N GLY A 176 12.28 -2.01 9.02
CA GLY A 176 12.93 -0.70 8.89
C GLY A 176 11.98 0.36 8.34
N ALA A 177 11.28 0.04 7.25
CA ALA A 177 10.27 0.93 6.67
C ALA A 177 9.13 1.29 7.64
N LEU A 178 8.65 0.31 8.42
CA LEU A 178 7.62 0.51 9.43
C LEU A 178 8.09 1.33 10.64
N ALA A 179 9.36 1.17 11.05
CA ALA A 179 9.92 1.92 12.17
C ALA A 179 9.89 3.43 11.91
N GLU A 180 10.04 3.84 10.65
CA GLU A 180 9.90 5.23 10.21
C GLU A 180 8.46 5.76 10.26
N ALA A 181 7.49 4.95 10.72
CA ALA A 181 6.07 5.27 10.81
C ALA A 181 5.44 5.67 9.46
N CYS A 182 5.80 4.96 8.39
CA CYS A 182 5.23 5.17 7.06
C CYS A 182 3.71 4.94 7.05
N LYS A 183 2.99 5.70 6.22
CA LYS A 183 1.58 5.49 5.86
C LYS A 183 1.42 4.77 4.53
N VAL A 184 2.47 4.76 3.70
CA VAL A 184 2.50 4.03 2.43
C VAL A 184 3.77 3.20 2.34
N LEU A 185 3.61 1.90 2.10
CA LEU A 185 4.66 0.95 1.75
C LEU A 185 4.63 0.68 0.24
N LEU A 186 5.73 0.98 -0.43
CA LEU A 186 5.93 0.68 -1.85
C LEU A 186 6.91 -0.49 -1.95
N LEU A 187 6.45 -1.61 -2.50
CA LEU A 187 7.16 -2.89 -2.45
C LEU A 187 7.45 -3.37 -3.87
N ASP A 188 8.73 -3.50 -4.23
CA ASP A 188 9.16 -3.94 -5.57
C ASP A 188 9.55 -5.43 -5.54
N GLU A 189 8.70 -6.33 -6.06
CA GLU A 189 9.03 -7.74 -6.33
C GLU A 189 9.70 -8.52 -5.16
N LEU A 190 9.16 -8.39 -3.94
CA LEU A 190 9.82 -8.89 -2.73
C LEU A 190 10.06 -10.41 -2.65
N THR A 191 9.38 -11.18 -3.50
CA THR A 191 9.29 -12.65 -3.43
C THR A 191 10.01 -13.36 -4.57
N THR A 192 10.55 -12.62 -5.55
CA THR A 192 11.11 -13.19 -6.80
C THR A 192 12.22 -14.22 -6.58
N PHE A 193 13.02 -14.07 -5.52
CA PHE A 193 14.18 -14.94 -5.24
C PHE A 193 14.00 -15.81 -3.99
N LEU A 194 12.77 -15.97 -3.51
CA LEU A 194 12.46 -16.67 -2.26
C LEU A 194 11.82 -18.03 -2.53
N ASP A 195 12.05 -18.99 -1.64
CA ASP A 195 11.27 -20.23 -1.60
C ASP A 195 9.85 -19.97 -1.06
N GLU A 196 8.94 -20.93 -1.25
CA GLU A 196 7.53 -20.78 -0.87
C GLU A 196 7.30 -20.44 0.61
N VAL A 197 8.16 -20.97 1.49
CA VAL A 197 8.05 -20.74 2.95
C VAL A 197 8.42 -19.29 3.28
N ASP A 198 9.53 -18.80 2.72
CA ASP A 198 9.98 -17.42 2.89
C ASP A 198 9.01 -16.44 2.23
N GLN A 199 8.44 -16.78 1.06
CA GLN A 199 7.41 -15.98 0.41
C GLN A 199 6.17 -15.79 1.28
N ALA A 200 5.61 -16.88 1.82
CA ALA A 200 4.46 -16.83 2.73
C ALA A 200 4.78 -15.99 3.98
N GLY A 201 6.01 -16.08 4.50
CA GLY A 201 6.49 -15.26 5.59
C GLY A 201 6.47 -13.76 5.28
N VAL A 202 6.96 -13.36 4.11
CA VAL A 202 6.96 -11.95 3.65
C VAL A 202 5.53 -11.43 3.44
N ILE A 203 4.67 -12.21 2.78
CA ILE A 203 3.26 -11.85 2.57
C ILE A 203 2.56 -11.64 3.92
N LYS A 204 2.76 -12.57 4.86
CA LYS A 204 2.19 -12.46 6.21
C LYS A 204 2.69 -11.21 6.94
N ALA A 205 3.96 -10.86 6.79
CA ALA A 205 4.53 -9.65 7.39
C ALA A 205 3.87 -8.38 6.83
N VAL A 206 3.69 -8.28 5.51
CA VAL A 206 2.98 -7.15 4.88
C VAL A 206 1.53 -7.08 5.36
N LYS A 207 0.79 -8.20 5.38
CA LYS A 207 -0.59 -8.19 5.87
C LYS A 207 -0.71 -7.83 7.34
N SER A 208 0.26 -8.25 8.15
CA SER A 208 0.27 -7.94 9.58
C SER A 208 0.53 -6.46 9.84
N SER A 209 1.36 -5.81 9.02
CA SER A 209 1.64 -4.38 9.14
C SER A 209 0.42 -3.50 8.84
N LEU A 210 -0.47 -3.94 7.94
CA LEU A 210 -1.73 -3.27 7.64
C LEU A 210 -2.75 -3.40 8.79
N LYS A 211 -2.68 -4.48 9.57
CA LYS A 211 -3.58 -4.71 10.73
C LYS A 211 -3.12 -4.00 11.99
N SER A 212 -1.82 -3.88 12.21
CA SER A 212 -1.26 -3.26 13.41
C SER A 212 -1.46 -1.74 13.46
N SER A 213 -1.78 -1.13 12.32
CA SER A 213 -2.02 0.29 12.19
C SER A 213 -3.07 0.49 11.12
N GLU A 214 -4.24 1.01 11.48
CA GLU A 214 -5.39 1.31 10.58
C GLU A 214 -5.06 2.34 9.46
N ASP A 215 -3.78 2.61 9.22
CA ASP A 215 -3.25 3.77 8.53
C ASP A 215 -2.18 3.42 7.47
N VAL A 216 -1.66 2.19 7.44
CA VAL A 216 -0.66 1.78 6.44
C VAL A 216 -1.38 1.27 5.21
N THR A 217 -0.93 1.70 4.04
CA THR A 217 -1.36 1.20 2.73
C THR A 217 -0.16 0.57 2.05
N ALA A 218 -0.34 -0.56 1.37
CA ALA A 218 0.75 -1.22 0.67
C ALA A 218 0.43 -1.32 -0.83
N LEU A 219 1.38 -0.91 -1.67
CA LEU A 219 1.37 -1.19 -3.11
C LEU A 219 2.54 -2.12 -3.44
N TRP A 220 2.23 -3.31 -3.91
CA TRP A 220 3.20 -4.36 -4.18
C TRP A 220 3.25 -4.68 -5.69
N VAL A 221 4.39 -4.39 -6.31
CA VAL A 221 4.71 -4.86 -7.67
C VAL A 221 5.04 -6.34 -7.67
N THR A 222 4.29 -7.12 -8.45
CA THR A 222 4.55 -8.54 -8.63
C THR A 222 4.15 -8.98 -10.04
N HIS A 223 4.72 -10.08 -10.50
CA HIS A 223 4.30 -10.77 -11.72
C HIS A 223 3.67 -12.13 -11.41
N ARG A 224 3.48 -12.47 -10.13
CA ARG A 224 2.98 -13.77 -9.66
C ARG A 224 1.49 -13.69 -9.37
N LEU A 225 0.70 -14.50 -10.07
CA LEU A 225 -0.76 -14.47 -9.98
C LEU A 225 -1.29 -15.06 -8.68
N GLU A 226 -0.54 -15.96 -8.06
CA GLU A 226 -0.89 -16.59 -6.79
C GLU A 226 -0.98 -15.54 -5.69
N GLU A 227 -0.10 -14.53 -5.72
CA GLU A 227 -0.03 -13.46 -4.72
C GLU A 227 -1.29 -12.59 -4.68
N LEU A 228 -2.05 -12.52 -5.78
CA LEU A 228 -3.33 -11.81 -5.83
C LEU A 228 -4.33 -12.29 -4.78
N GLU A 229 -4.24 -13.54 -4.32
CA GLU A 229 -5.15 -14.07 -3.29
C GLU A 229 -5.08 -13.30 -1.96
N TYR A 230 -3.99 -12.55 -1.75
CA TYR A 230 -3.75 -11.80 -0.54
C TYR A 230 -4.18 -10.34 -0.62
N ALA A 231 -4.44 -9.82 -1.82
CA ALA A 231 -4.67 -8.42 -2.10
C ALA A 231 -6.16 -8.02 -2.01
N ASP A 232 -6.41 -6.79 -1.60
CA ASP A 232 -7.74 -6.18 -1.59
C ASP A 232 -8.13 -5.68 -3.00
N GLY A 233 -7.14 -5.34 -3.82
CA GLY A 233 -7.33 -4.91 -5.20
C GLY A 233 -6.05 -5.00 -6.01
N ALA A 234 -6.17 -4.84 -7.33
CA ALA A 234 -5.03 -4.90 -8.22
C ALA A 234 -5.18 -4.00 -9.46
N ILE A 235 -4.03 -3.69 -10.03
CA ILE A 235 -3.87 -2.93 -11.27
C ILE A 235 -3.06 -3.79 -12.22
N TYR A 236 -3.54 -3.93 -13.46
CA TYR A 236 -2.81 -4.63 -14.52
C TYR A 236 -2.32 -3.65 -15.58
N MET A 237 -1.04 -3.74 -15.93
CA MET A 237 -0.35 -2.86 -16.88
C MET A 237 0.24 -3.61 -18.06
N GLU A 238 0.19 -2.98 -19.24
CA GLU A 238 0.88 -3.42 -20.45
C GLU A 238 1.38 -2.22 -21.26
N ASP A 239 2.58 -2.35 -21.83
CA ASP A 239 3.18 -1.34 -22.72
C ASP A 239 3.10 0.11 -22.19
N GLY A 240 3.28 0.27 -20.87
CA GLY A 240 3.23 1.57 -20.21
C GLY A 240 1.83 2.10 -19.92
N ASN A 241 0.76 1.34 -20.18
CA ASN A 241 -0.63 1.74 -19.96
C ASN A 241 -1.26 0.95 -18.80
N VAL A 242 -2.24 1.55 -18.13
CA VAL A 242 -3.13 0.85 -17.19
C VAL A 242 -4.27 0.23 -18.00
N MET A 243 -4.33 -1.09 -18.02
CA MET A 243 -5.33 -1.83 -18.80
C MET A 243 -6.58 -2.13 -17.97
N MET A 244 -6.40 -2.38 -16.67
CA MET A 244 -7.50 -2.70 -15.77
C MET A 244 -7.16 -2.35 -14.32
N VAL A 245 -8.18 -1.94 -13.58
CA VAL A 245 -8.14 -1.71 -12.13
C VAL A 245 -9.39 -2.36 -11.55
N GLY A 246 -9.26 -3.13 -10.47
CA GLY A 246 -10.39 -3.83 -9.86
C GLY A 246 -10.01 -4.65 -8.64
N ASP A 247 -10.95 -5.43 -8.15
CA ASP A 247 -10.68 -6.43 -7.13
C ASP A 247 -9.77 -7.56 -7.68
N ALA A 248 -9.16 -8.33 -6.77
CA ALA A 248 -8.20 -9.36 -7.11
C ALA A 248 -8.77 -10.48 -8.01
N VAL A 249 -10.05 -10.84 -7.85
CA VAL A 249 -10.69 -11.91 -8.63
C VAL A 249 -10.89 -11.44 -10.07
N THR A 250 -11.48 -10.26 -10.22
CA THR A 250 -11.71 -9.63 -11.52
C THR A 250 -10.40 -9.46 -12.31
N ILE A 251 -9.33 -9.00 -11.65
CA ILE A 251 -8.02 -8.85 -12.28
C ILE A 251 -7.41 -10.21 -12.66
N ARG A 252 -7.52 -11.23 -11.78
CA ARG A 252 -7.05 -12.58 -12.08
C ARG A 252 -7.73 -13.15 -13.32
N ASP A 253 -9.06 -13.06 -13.39
CA ASP A 253 -9.85 -13.56 -14.52
C ASP A 253 -9.48 -12.84 -15.83
N PHE A 254 -9.29 -11.52 -15.76
CA PHE A 254 -8.83 -10.73 -16.89
C PHE A 254 -7.48 -11.20 -17.41
N ILE A 255 -6.49 -11.43 -16.53
CA ILE A 255 -5.16 -11.86 -16.93
C ILE A 255 -5.19 -13.26 -17.54
N LEU A 256 -5.96 -14.20 -16.96
CA LEU A 256 -6.09 -15.55 -17.49
C LEU A 256 -6.74 -15.57 -18.87
N ALA A 257 -7.81 -14.78 -19.07
CA ALA A 257 -8.45 -14.64 -20.38
C ALA A 257 -7.51 -14.04 -21.44
N ARG A 258 -6.69 -13.06 -21.02
CA ARG A 258 -5.72 -12.41 -21.90
C ARG A 258 -4.57 -13.36 -22.29
N GLN A 259 -4.01 -14.11 -21.34
CA GLN A 259 -2.99 -15.14 -21.61
C GLN A 259 -3.50 -16.24 -22.55
N ALA A 260 -4.73 -16.73 -22.35
CA ALA A 260 -5.35 -17.70 -23.25
C ALA A 260 -5.50 -17.17 -24.68
N SER A 261 -5.70 -15.86 -24.84
CA SER A 261 -5.85 -15.21 -26.14
C SER A 261 -4.50 -15.11 -26.88
N TYR A 262 -3.40 -14.81 -26.17
CA TYR A 262 -2.06 -14.83 -26.74
C TYR A 262 -1.63 -16.22 -27.21
N ILE A 263 -1.94 -17.27 -26.44
CA ILE A 263 -1.63 -18.65 -26.82
C ILE A 263 -2.35 -19.04 -28.12
N LYS A 264 -3.61 -18.60 -28.30
CA LYS A 264 -4.34 -18.84 -29.56
C LYS A 264 -3.71 -18.13 -30.76
N LEU A 265 -3.21 -16.91 -30.58
CA LEU A 265 -2.53 -16.12 -31.63
C LEU A 265 -1.17 -16.70 -32.04
N ILE A 266 -0.44 -17.34 -31.12
CA ILE A 266 0.85 -17.98 -31.42
C ILE A 266 0.64 -19.31 -32.16
N ASN A 267 -0.48 -19.99 -31.90
CA ASN A 267 -0.80 -21.30 -32.47
C ASN A 267 -1.63 -21.22 -33.76
N SER A 268 -1.90 -20.02 -34.28
CA SER A 268 -2.62 -19.75 -35.53
C SER A 268 -1.69 -19.22 -36.61
#